data_AF-A0A1G2QA26-F1
#
_entry.id   AF-A0A1G2QA26-F1
#
_cell.length_a   1.000
_cell.length_b   1.000
_cell.length_c   1.000
_cell.angle_alpha   90.00
_cell.angle_beta   90.00
_cell.angle_gamma   90.00
#
_symmetry.space_group_name_H-M   'P 1'
#
loop_
_entity.id
_entity.type
_entity.pdbx_description
1 polymer ?
#
loop_
_entity_poly.entity_id
_entity_poly.type
_entity_poly.pdbx_seq_one_letter_code
_entity_poly.pdbx_strand_id
1 'polypeptide(L)'
;MLLANATAPLVTSNQPVIEKTLEQIIIDEANLAGVDGRLAVKVAFCESTLRQFDKETGEPLRGVHNPQDVGLFQINERFHLEASQKLGYDIYSLEGNIDYAVYLMKKDGLRHWKFSQPCWSQEGETIAKK
;
A
#
# COMPACT_ATOMS: atom_id res chain seq x y z
N MET A 1 -3.37 17.15 -58.74
CA MET A 1 -3.56 15.94 -57.92
C MET A 1 -3.72 16.40 -56.47
N LEU A 2 -4.95 16.37 -55.94
CA LEU A 2 -5.20 16.65 -54.52
C LEU A 2 -4.91 15.37 -53.73
N LEU A 3 -3.97 15.42 -52.78
CA LEU A 3 -3.84 14.39 -51.76
C LEU A 3 -4.62 14.86 -50.53
N ALA A 4 -5.72 14.16 -50.24
CA ALA A 4 -6.52 14.38 -49.06
C ALA A 4 -5.78 13.87 -47.80
N ASN A 5 -5.70 14.73 -46.79
CA ASN A 5 -5.29 14.38 -45.43
C ASN A 5 -6.27 13.35 -44.83
N ALA A 6 -5.75 12.21 -44.38
CA ALA A 6 -6.49 11.32 -43.49
C ALA A 6 -6.27 11.78 -42.04
N THR A 7 -7.19 12.57 -41.51
CA THR A 7 -7.29 12.80 -40.07
C THR A 7 -7.84 11.54 -39.41
N ALA A 8 -6.99 10.80 -38.69
CA ALA A 8 -7.44 9.73 -37.82
C ALA A 8 -8.34 10.32 -36.71
N PRO A 9 -9.50 9.73 -36.42
CA PRO A 9 -10.34 10.19 -35.33
C PRO A 9 -9.63 9.92 -33.99
N LEU A 10 -9.46 10.97 -33.19
CA LEU A 10 -9.14 10.88 -31.77
C LEU A 10 -10.28 10.13 -31.08
N VAL A 11 -10.07 8.86 -30.75
CA VAL A 11 -10.96 8.10 -29.87
C VAL A 11 -10.81 8.66 -28.46
N THR A 12 -11.64 9.63 -28.10
CA THR A 12 -11.82 10.04 -26.71
C THR A 12 -12.70 9.01 -26.03
N SER A 13 -12.10 8.03 -25.36
CA SER A 13 -12.86 7.08 -24.56
C SER A 13 -13.38 7.78 -23.30
N ASN A 14 -14.67 8.15 -23.30
CA ASN A 14 -15.43 8.47 -22.08
C ASN A 14 -15.69 7.19 -21.28
N GLN A 15 -14.64 6.54 -20.79
CA GLN A 15 -14.76 5.50 -19.77
C GLN A 15 -14.61 6.18 -18.40
N PRO A 16 -15.52 5.95 -17.44
CA PRO A 16 -15.30 6.41 -16.07
C PRO A 16 -14.05 5.70 -15.54
N VAL A 17 -13.00 6.46 -15.23
CA VAL A 17 -11.86 5.94 -14.48
C VAL A 17 -12.37 5.71 -13.06
N ILE A 18 -12.70 4.46 -12.73
CA ILE A 18 -13.03 4.08 -11.37
C ILE A 18 -11.75 4.16 -10.56
N GLU A 19 -11.58 5.25 -9.81
CA GLU A 19 -10.48 5.40 -8.87
C GLU A 19 -10.62 4.31 -7.78
N LYS A 20 -9.57 3.48 -7.65
CA LYS A 20 -9.56 2.41 -6.64
C LYS A 20 -9.39 3.02 -5.25
N THR A 21 -10.09 2.47 -4.27
CA THR A 21 -9.81 2.82 -2.87
C THR A 21 -8.45 2.29 -2.44
N LEU A 22 -7.87 2.87 -1.39
CA LEU A 22 -6.60 2.39 -0.85
C LEU A 22 -6.66 0.92 -0.42
N GLU A 23 -7.77 0.49 0.20
CA GLU A 23 -7.93 -0.93 0.54
C GLU A 23 -7.93 -1.81 -0.71
N GLN A 24 -8.58 -1.38 -1.79
CA GLN A 24 -8.61 -2.14 -3.03
C GLN A 24 -7.23 -2.22 -3.69
N ILE A 25 -6.45 -1.14 -3.63
CA ILE A 25 -5.05 -1.14 -4.10
C ILE A 25 -4.24 -2.18 -3.31
N ILE A 26 -4.30 -2.14 -1.98
CA ILE A 26 -3.58 -3.10 -1.12
C ILE A 26 -4.04 -4.54 -1.42
N ILE A 27 -5.34 -4.77 -1.57
CA ILE A 27 -5.91 -6.09 -1.86
C ILE A 27 -5.39 -6.61 -3.19
N ASP A 28 -5.43 -5.78 -4.24
CA ASP A 28 -5.02 -6.18 -5.58
C ASP A 28 -3.53 -6.51 -5.63
N GLU A 29 -2.67 -5.64 -5.08
CA GLU A 29 -1.21 -5.85 -5.05
C GLU A 29 -0.82 -7.08 -4.24
N ALA A 30 -1.39 -7.24 -3.05
CA ALA A 30 -1.14 -8.41 -2.21
C ALA A 30 -1.58 -9.72 -2.90
N ASN A 31 -2.80 -9.75 -3.44
CA ASN A 31 -3.33 -10.94 -4.10
C ASN A 31 -2.51 -11.28 -5.36
N LEU A 32 -2.09 -10.29 -6.14
CA LEU A 32 -1.22 -10.47 -7.31
C LEU A 32 0.12 -11.11 -6.91
N ALA A 33 0.65 -10.76 -5.74
CA ALA A 33 1.86 -11.35 -5.20
C ALA A 33 1.67 -12.74 -4.56
N GLY A 34 0.44 -13.19 -4.35
CA GLY A 34 0.09 -14.44 -3.66
C GLY A 34 -0.01 -14.31 -2.13
N VAL A 35 -0.27 -13.10 -1.62
CA VAL A 35 -0.51 -12.78 -0.21
C VAL A 35 -2.00 -12.50 0.00
N ASP A 36 -2.57 -12.88 1.15
CA ASP A 36 -3.96 -12.56 1.48
C ASP A 36 -4.15 -11.03 1.60
N GLY A 37 -4.80 -10.43 0.60
CA GLY A 37 -5.01 -8.99 0.56
C GLY A 37 -5.90 -8.44 1.68
N ARG A 38 -6.86 -9.21 2.20
CA ARG A 38 -7.67 -8.75 3.35
C ARG A 38 -6.84 -8.72 4.62
N LEU A 39 -5.94 -9.69 4.78
CA LEU A 39 -4.99 -9.68 5.89
C LEU A 39 -3.99 -8.52 5.76
N ALA A 40 -3.50 -8.23 4.56
CA ALA A 40 -2.63 -7.08 4.32
C ALA A 40 -3.32 -5.74 4.69
N VAL A 41 -4.59 -5.56 4.35
CA VAL A 41 -5.39 -4.40 4.77
C VAL A 41 -5.51 -4.32 6.29
N LYS A 42 -5.77 -5.44 6.99
CA LYS A 42 -5.81 -5.45 8.46
C LYS A 42 -4.49 -5.01 9.07
N VAL A 43 -3.36 -5.48 8.54
CA VAL A 43 -2.03 -5.06 9.00
C VAL A 43 -1.85 -3.56 8.78
N ALA A 44 -2.09 -3.05 7.57
CA ALA A 44 -1.97 -1.62 7.28
C ALA A 44 -2.87 -0.74 8.19
N PHE A 45 -4.08 -1.20 8.49
CA PHE A 45 -4.96 -0.52 9.43
C PHE A 45 -4.38 -0.50 10.85
N CYS A 46 -3.87 -1.63 11.34
CA CYS A 46 -3.27 -1.72 12.67
C CYS A 46 -1.99 -0.89 12.81
N GLU A 47 -1.22 -0.75 11.73
CA GLU A 47 0.02 0.02 11.72
C GLU A 47 -0.21 1.54 11.64
N SER A 48 -1.12 1.98 10.78
CA SER A 48 -1.23 3.41 10.45
C SER A 48 -2.64 3.95 10.36
N THR A 49 -3.67 3.15 10.64
CA THR A 49 -5.08 3.45 10.33
C THR A 49 -5.28 3.80 8.85
N LEU A 50 -4.59 3.06 7.96
CA LEU A 50 -4.61 3.23 6.50
C LEU A 50 -4.12 4.63 6.04
N ARG A 51 -2.97 5.08 6.57
CA ARG A 51 -2.38 6.39 6.22
C ARG A 51 -0.90 6.30 5.92
N GLN A 52 -0.51 6.72 4.71
CA GLN A 52 0.90 6.91 4.36
C GLN A 52 1.47 8.23 4.86
N PHE A 53 0.69 9.31 4.80
CA PHE A 53 1.16 10.66 5.06
C PHE A 53 0.46 11.32 6.24
N ASP A 54 1.19 12.18 6.92
CA ASP A 54 0.66 13.05 7.95
C ASP A 54 -0.25 14.10 7.31
N LYS A 55 -1.41 14.32 7.91
CA LYS A 55 -2.46 15.15 7.30
C LYS A 55 -2.11 16.64 7.32
N GLU A 56 -1.27 17.07 8.24
CA GLU A 56 -0.94 18.48 8.44
C GLU A 56 0.30 18.86 7.63
N THR A 57 1.32 18.00 7.63
CA THR A 57 2.62 18.26 7.02
C THR A 57 2.75 17.70 5.61
N GLY A 58 2.01 16.65 5.27
CA GLY A 58 2.19 15.89 4.02
C GLY A 58 3.40 14.96 4.00
N GLU A 59 4.19 14.92 5.08
CA GLU A 59 5.35 14.05 5.20
C GLU A 59 4.94 12.59 5.49
N PRO A 60 5.78 11.60 5.18
CA PRO A 60 5.51 10.21 5.55
C PRO A 60 5.26 10.04 7.04
N LEU A 61 4.25 9.24 7.40
CA LEU A 61 3.90 8.96 8.79
C LEU A 61 5.10 8.38 9.54
N ARG A 62 5.36 8.89 10.74
CA ARG A 62 6.40 8.35 11.64
C ARG A 62 5.75 7.66 12.83
N GLY A 63 6.30 6.50 13.20
CA GLY A 63 5.82 5.75 14.35
C GLY A 63 5.94 6.52 15.65
N VAL A 64 4.92 6.38 16.51
CA VAL A 64 4.84 7.07 17.81
C VAL A 64 5.92 6.57 18.77
N HIS A 65 6.18 5.26 18.78
CA HIS A 65 7.19 4.64 19.65
C HIS A 65 8.57 4.59 19.00
N ASN A 66 8.62 4.44 17.69
CA ASN A 66 9.86 4.41 16.93
C ASN A 66 9.72 5.30 15.69
N PRO A 67 10.40 6.45 15.64
CA PRO A 67 10.30 7.37 14.50
C PRO A 67 10.92 6.81 13.22
N GLN A 68 11.60 5.66 13.29
CA GLN A 68 12.13 4.95 12.12
C GLN A 68 11.07 4.09 11.43
N ASP A 69 9.88 3.91 12.00
CA ASP A 69 8.77 3.21 11.35
C ASP A 69 8.02 4.18 10.42
N VAL A 70 7.88 3.81 9.15
CA VAL A 70 7.44 4.73 8.09
C VAL A 70 6.15 4.29 7.41
N GLY A 71 5.22 5.24 7.31
CA GLY A 71 4.10 5.20 6.39
C GLY A 71 3.05 4.14 6.70
N LEU A 72 2.36 3.69 5.66
CA LEU A 72 1.14 2.88 5.69
C LEU A 72 1.32 1.56 6.44
N PHE A 73 2.44 0.87 6.21
CA PHE A 73 2.80 -0.39 6.85
C PHE A 73 3.85 -0.22 7.97
N GLN A 74 4.17 1.02 8.37
CA GLN A 74 5.13 1.31 9.43
C GLN A 74 6.45 0.53 9.26
N ILE A 75 6.99 0.53 8.04
CA ILE A 75 8.22 -0.20 7.70
C ILE A 75 9.41 0.47 8.39
N ASN A 76 10.17 -0.31 9.16
CA ASN A 76 11.31 0.22 9.91
C ASN A 76 12.53 0.49 8.99
N GLU A 77 12.88 1.76 8.80
CA GLU A 77 13.99 2.20 7.94
C GLU A 77 15.33 1.57 8.29
N ARG A 78 15.62 1.41 9.60
CA ARG A 78 16.90 0.87 10.07
C ARG A 78 17.19 -0.51 9.48
N PHE A 79 16.15 -1.33 9.33
CA PHE A 79 16.30 -2.70 8.85
C PHE A 79 16.02 -2.84 7.36
N HIS A 80 15.24 -1.92 6.78
CA HIS A 80 14.62 -2.16 5.49
C HIS A 80 14.93 -1.13 4.41
N LEU A 81 15.42 0.07 4.75
CA LEU A 81 15.64 1.12 3.76
C LEU A 81 16.67 0.72 2.69
N GLU A 82 17.82 0.18 3.08
CA GLU A 82 18.85 -0.23 2.12
C GLU A 82 18.35 -1.38 1.23
N ALA A 83 17.62 -2.34 1.81
CA ALA A 83 17.10 -3.48 1.08
C ALA A 83 15.98 -3.10 0.11
N SER A 84 15.08 -2.17 0.51
CA SER A 84 14.00 -1.68 -0.34
C SER A 84 14.56 -0.94 -1.55
N GLN A 85 15.55 -0.06 -1.34
CA GLN A 85 16.21 0.70 -2.40
C GLN A 85 16.93 -0.21 -3.40
N LYS A 86 17.62 -1.26 -2.93
CA LYS A 86 18.26 -2.25 -3.81
C LYS A 86 17.28 -3.02 -4.70
N LEU A 87 16.04 -3.17 -4.24
CA LEU A 87 14.95 -3.81 -4.99
C LEU A 87 14.15 -2.82 -5.84
N GLY A 88 14.43 -1.52 -5.74
CA GLY A 88 13.74 -0.46 -6.49
C GLY A 88 12.49 0.11 -5.81
N TYR A 89 12.27 -0.17 -4.53
CA TYR A 89 11.14 0.36 -3.78
C TYR A 89 11.49 1.62 -2.98
N ASP A 90 10.62 2.62 -3.05
CA ASP A 90 10.65 3.81 -2.20
C ASP A 90 9.60 3.71 -1.09
N ILE A 91 10.03 3.35 0.12
CA ILE A 91 9.14 3.18 1.28
C ILE A 91 8.53 4.49 1.80
N TYR A 92 8.99 5.65 1.31
CA TYR A 92 8.41 6.96 1.61
C TYR A 92 7.20 7.29 0.72
N SER A 93 7.12 6.67 -0.46
CA SER A 93 5.97 6.75 -1.35
C SER A 93 4.85 5.80 -0.92
N LEU A 94 3.61 6.08 -1.32
CA LEU A 94 2.48 5.17 -1.05
C LEU A 94 2.69 3.82 -1.76
N GLU A 95 3.00 3.85 -3.05
CA GLU A 95 3.20 2.66 -3.89
C GLU A 95 4.36 1.80 -3.37
N GLY A 96 5.54 2.38 -3.17
CA GLY A 96 6.70 1.64 -2.68
C GLY A 96 6.54 1.12 -1.25
N ASN A 97 5.75 1.78 -0.39
CA ASN A 97 5.43 1.26 0.94
C ASN A 97 4.52 0.01 0.84
N ILE A 98 3.51 0.03 -0.04
CA ILE A 98 2.64 -1.13 -0.31
C ILE A 98 3.46 -2.28 -0.90
N ASP A 99 4.19 -2.03 -1.98
CA ASP A 99 4.91 -3.06 -2.72
C ASP A 99 5.97 -3.74 -1.85
N TYR A 100 6.71 -2.96 -1.08
CA TYR A 100 7.73 -3.51 -0.20
C TYR A 100 7.14 -4.27 0.98
N ALA A 101 6.02 -3.80 1.55
CA ALA A 101 5.31 -4.56 2.58
C ALA A 101 4.82 -5.91 2.02
N VAL A 102 4.22 -5.91 0.83
CA VAL A 102 3.77 -7.14 0.16
C VAL A 102 4.95 -8.08 -0.14
N TYR A 103 6.09 -7.55 -0.59
CA TYR A 103 7.33 -8.31 -0.77
C TYR A 103 7.77 -8.98 0.54
N LEU A 104 7.78 -8.25 1.66
CA LEU A 104 8.12 -8.80 2.98
C LEU A 104 7.11 -9.86 3.42
N MET A 105 5.81 -9.63 3.27
CA MET A 105 4.77 -10.62 3.60
C MET A 105 4.93 -11.91 2.82
N LYS A 106 5.23 -11.81 1.52
CA LYS A 106 5.49 -12.97 0.66
C LYS A 106 6.73 -13.74 1.08
N LYS A 107 7.81 -13.04 1.41
CA LYS A 107 9.12 -13.62 1.70
C LYS A 107 9.19 -14.21 3.11
N ASP A 108 8.64 -13.50 4.09
CA ASP A 108 8.89 -13.67 5.50
C ASP A 108 7.62 -13.90 6.34
N GLY A 109 6.44 -13.85 5.70
CA GLY A 109 5.16 -13.79 6.41
C GLY A 109 5.01 -12.49 7.21
N LEU A 110 4.22 -12.53 8.29
CA LEU A 110 3.88 -11.36 9.09
C LEU A 110 4.85 -11.04 10.24
N ARG A 111 6.06 -11.62 10.24
CA ARG A 111 7.00 -11.48 11.37
C ARG A 111 7.40 -10.03 11.68
N HIS A 112 7.43 -9.17 10.66
CA HIS A 112 7.78 -7.76 10.78
C HIS A 112 6.71 -6.94 11.51
N TRP A 113 5.48 -7.43 11.52
CA TRP A 113 4.32 -6.82 12.18
C TRP A 113 3.85 -7.64 13.40
N LYS A 114 4.76 -8.39 14.02
CA LYS A 114 4.43 -9.21 15.19
C LYS A 114 3.91 -8.38 16.37
N PHE A 115 4.40 -7.15 16.55
CA PHE A 115 3.98 -6.29 17.66
C PHE A 115 2.52 -5.88 17.58
N SER A 116 1.98 -5.71 16.36
CA SER A 116 0.58 -5.39 16.12
C SER A 116 -0.31 -6.64 15.95
N GLN A 117 0.23 -7.85 16.15
CA GLN A 117 -0.52 -9.11 16.03
C GLN A 117 -1.86 -9.12 16.77
N PRO A 118 -1.96 -8.67 18.03
CA PRO A 118 -3.25 -8.63 18.72
C PRO A 118 -4.34 -7.82 18.02
N CYS A 119 -3.97 -6.88 17.14
CA CYS A 119 -4.90 -6.10 16.33
C CYS A 119 -5.32 -6.85 15.05
N TRP A 120 -4.37 -7.32 14.23
CA TRP A 120 -4.71 -7.89 12.93
C TRP A 120 -5.12 -9.36 12.96
N SER A 121 -4.77 -10.12 14.01
CA SER A 121 -5.09 -11.55 14.11
C SER A 121 -6.47 -11.84 14.69
N GLN A 122 -7.29 -10.81 14.92
CA GLN A 122 -8.64 -10.99 15.43
C GLN A 122 -9.49 -11.71 14.38
N GLU A 123 -10.02 -12.87 14.77
CA GLU A 123 -11.00 -13.62 14.00
C GLU A 123 -12.35 -12.91 14.10
N GLY A 124 -12.88 -12.45 12.96
CA GLY A 124 -14.30 -12.17 12.80
C GLY A 124 -14.95 -11.20 13.78
N GLU A 125 -14.40 -10.00 14.00
CA GLU A 125 -15.26 -8.92 14.53
C GLU A 125 -16.12 -8.39 13.37
N THR A 126 -17.31 -8.98 13.31
CA THR A 126 -18.48 -8.55 12.57
C THR A 126 -18.51 -7.03 12.39
N ILE A 127 -18.74 -6.57 11.15
CA ILE A 127 -19.29 -5.25 10.90
C ILE A 127 -20.67 -5.19 11.58
N ALA A 128 -20.71 -4.83 12.86
CA ALA A 128 -21.88 -4.48 13.67
C ALA A 128 -21.36 -4.17 15.09
N LYS A 129 -21.55 -3.00 15.71
CA LYS A 129 -22.72 -2.11 15.69
C LYS A 129 -22.28 -0.68 16.04
N LYS A 130 -22.90 0.27 15.35
CA LYS A 130 -23.09 1.65 15.81
C LYS A 130 -24.22 1.68 16.84
#